data_AF-A0A962IYK1-F1
#
_entry.id   AF-A0A962IYK1-F1
#
_cell.length_a   1.000
_cell.length_b   1.000
_cell.length_c   1.000
_cell.angle_alpha   90.00
_cell.angle_beta   90.00
_cell.angle_gamma   90.00
#
_symmetry.space_group_name_H-M   'P 1'
#
loop_
_entity.id
_entity.type
_entity.pdbx_description
1 polymer ?
#
loop_
_entity_poly.entity_id
_entity_poly.type
_entity_poly.pdbx_seq_one_letter_code
_entity_poly.pdbx_strand_id
1 'polypeptide(L)'
;MMIILLVLFVAIVLSLIWARFFFFKMTSGTPRLSALLYDAIVATQIITTLVFMFTQSGKSLPLLVAGIFLYSASLLFFWWAIFTAKKLDFAFSNQVGNIVTTGPFRIVRHPFYTSYILSWFSSALLFNSLILWITLLYLIAFYFLSARKEEGVILKSVYSDEYKKYIQNVGMFLPRMKNGSAQIQDPDTGKRD
;
A
#
# COMPACT_ATOMS: atom_id res chain seq x y z
N MET A 1 -12.09 23.18 3.33
CA MET A 1 -11.84 21.80 2.83
C MET A 1 -10.61 21.69 1.95
N MET A 2 -10.35 22.62 0.99
CA MET A 2 -9.12 22.57 0.19
C MET A 2 -7.84 22.67 1.04
N ILE A 3 -7.83 23.56 2.04
CA ILE A 3 -6.72 23.66 3.01
C ILE A 3 -6.49 22.33 3.75
N ILE A 4 -7.56 21.61 4.09
CA ILE A 4 -7.47 20.29 4.77
C ILE A 4 -6.80 19.28 3.83
N LEU A 5 -7.20 19.23 2.55
CA LEU A 5 -6.56 18.38 1.54
C LEU A 5 -5.08 18.71 1.39
N LEU A 6 -4.71 20.00 1.36
CA LEU A 6 -3.32 20.43 1.28
C LEU A 6 -2.52 19.97 2.49
N VAL A 7 -3.04 20.18 3.71
CA VAL A 7 -2.37 19.74 4.94
C VAL A 7 -2.18 18.22 4.96
N LEU A 8 -3.22 17.45 4.62
CA LEU A 8 -3.13 15.99 4.52
C LEU A 8 -2.10 15.55 3.48
N PHE A 9 -2.11 16.18 2.30
CA PHE A 9 -1.18 15.84 1.23
C PHE A 9 0.28 16.16 1.60
N VAL A 10 0.53 17.32 2.21
CA VAL A 10 1.86 17.67 2.73
C VAL A 10 2.29 16.67 3.81
N ALA A 11 1.40 16.29 4.73
CA ALA A 11 1.70 15.28 5.75
C ALA A 11 2.05 13.92 5.12
N ILE A 12 1.36 13.50 4.05
CA ILE A 12 1.71 12.30 3.28
C ILE A 12 3.12 12.44 2.72
N VAL A 13 3.41 13.51 1.98
CA VAL A 13 4.72 13.71 1.35
C VAL A 13 5.85 13.71 2.38
N LEU A 14 5.68 14.40 3.50
CA LEU A 14 6.66 14.40 4.60
C LEU A 14 6.84 12.99 5.19
N SER A 15 5.75 12.24 5.37
CA SER A 15 5.80 10.85 5.86
C SER A 15 6.56 9.94 4.89
N LEU A 16 6.35 10.08 3.57
CA LEU A 16 7.03 9.31 2.54
C LEU A 16 8.53 9.62 2.50
N ILE A 17 8.90 10.91 2.53
CA ILE A 17 10.29 11.36 2.57
C ILE A 17 10.96 10.79 3.82
N TRP A 18 10.34 10.96 4.99
CA TRP A 18 10.88 10.45 6.25
C TRP A 18 11.10 8.94 6.20
N ALA A 19 10.11 8.15 5.77
CA ALA A 19 10.29 6.69 5.74
C ALA A 19 11.32 6.24 4.71
N ARG A 20 11.47 6.94 3.58
CA ARG A 20 12.52 6.65 2.61
C ARG A 20 13.92 6.76 3.20
N PHE A 21 14.17 7.76 4.05
CA PHE A 21 15.50 7.97 4.65
C PHE A 21 15.72 7.17 5.93
N PHE A 22 14.68 7.00 6.75
CA PHE A 22 14.82 6.46 8.11
C PHE A 22 14.29 5.04 8.30
N PHE A 23 13.45 4.52 7.40
CA PHE A 23 12.80 3.23 7.57
C PHE A 23 13.16 2.22 6.48
N PHE A 24 13.10 2.62 5.20
CA PHE A 24 13.39 1.74 4.08
C PHE A 24 14.87 1.84 3.69
N LYS A 25 15.70 0.90 4.16
CA LYS A 25 17.06 0.75 3.64
C LYS A 25 16.99 0.19 2.21
N MET A 26 17.49 0.94 1.22
CA MET A 26 17.53 0.50 -0.18
C MET A 26 18.24 -0.85 -0.30
N THR A 27 17.51 -1.88 -0.74
CA THR A 27 18.11 -3.18 -1.06
C THR A 27 19.02 -3.04 -2.28
N SER A 28 20.28 -3.41 -2.13
CA SER A 28 21.29 -3.51 -3.19
C SER A 28 20.82 -4.47 -4.28
N GLY A 29 20.24 -3.96 -5.37
CA GLY A 29 19.80 -4.81 -6.49
C GLY A 29 18.74 -4.23 -7.44
N THR A 30 18.34 -2.96 -7.30
CA THR A 30 17.56 -2.24 -8.33
C THR A 30 18.50 -1.47 -9.26
N PRO A 31 18.34 -1.58 -10.60
CA PRO A 31 19.12 -0.77 -11.54
C PRO A 31 18.98 0.72 -11.22
N ARG A 32 20.09 1.47 -11.24
CA ARG A 32 20.08 2.92 -10.93
C ARG A 32 19.05 3.70 -11.77
N LEU A 33 18.91 3.33 -13.05
CA LEU A 33 17.96 3.97 -13.96
C LEU A 33 16.50 3.79 -13.52
N SER A 34 16.09 2.59 -13.09
CA SER A 34 14.71 2.37 -12.69
C SER A 34 14.36 3.08 -11.39
N ALA A 35 15.33 3.21 -10.46
CA ALA A 35 15.17 4.02 -9.25
C ALA A 35 15.02 5.51 -9.58
N LEU A 36 15.87 6.05 -10.46
CA LEU A 36 15.77 7.45 -10.89
C LEU A 36 14.45 7.75 -11.62
N LEU A 37 14.01 6.83 -12.48
CA LEU A 37 12.74 6.98 -13.19
C LEU A 37 11.56 6.96 -12.20
N TYR A 38 11.56 6.03 -11.24
CA TYR A 38 10.56 6.00 -10.18
C TYR A 38 10.50 7.34 -9.42
N ASP A 39 11.65 7.85 -9.01
CA ASP A 39 11.74 9.13 -8.28
C ASP A 39 11.22 10.30 -9.09
N ALA A 40 11.57 10.37 -10.38
CA ALA A 40 11.08 11.40 -11.28
C ALA A 40 9.55 11.34 -11.45
N ILE A 41 8.98 10.15 -11.55
CA ILE A 41 7.53 9.96 -11.67
C ILE A 41 6.81 10.35 -10.36
N VAL A 42 7.35 9.97 -9.19
CA VAL A 42 6.80 10.40 -7.89
C VAL A 42 6.88 11.92 -7.74
N ALA A 43 8.01 12.53 -8.07
CA ALA A 43 8.17 13.98 -8.03
C ALA A 43 7.17 14.67 -8.97
N THR A 44 6.96 14.13 -10.17
CA THR A 44 5.96 14.63 -11.12
C THR A 44 4.54 14.57 -10.53
N GLN A 45 4.16 13.46 -9.88
CA GLN A 45 2.89 13.32 -9.17
C GLN A 45 2.71 14.39 -8.09
N ILE A 46 3.73 14.58 -7.24
CA ILE A 46 3.71 15.53 -6.13
C ILE A 46 3.60 16.97 -6.63
N ILE A 47 4.48 17.37 -7.55
CA ILE A 47 4.53 18.74 -8.08
C ILE A 47 3.22 19.06 -8.80
N THR A 48 2.73 18.17 -9.66
CA THR A 48 1.48 18.38 -10.41
C THR A 48 0.29 18.51 -9.45
N THR A 49 0.22 17.66 -8.42
CA THR A 49 -0.84 17.74 -7.40
C THR A 49 -0.80 19.07 -6.67
N LEU A 50 0.39 19.51 -6.21
CA LEU A 50 0.55 20.79 -5.51
C LEU A 50 0.14 21.97 -6.42
N VAL A 51 0.62 22.00 -7.66
CA VAL A 51 0.26 23.05 -8.62
C VAL A 51 -1.25 23.10 -8.81
N PHE A 52 -1.93 21.97 -8.96
CA PHE A 52 -3.39 21.97 -9.12
C PHE A 52 -4.15 22.33 -7.84
N MET A 53 -3.63 22.05 -6.65
CA MET A 53 -4.22 22.52 -5.39
C MET A 53 -4.30 24.05 -5.32
N PHE A 54 -3.33 24.77 -5.93
CA PHE A 54 -3.30 26.23 -5.94
C PHE A 54 -3.96 26.87 -7.17
N THR A 55 -4.00 26.16 -8.30
CA THR A 55 -4.52 26.71 -9.56
C THR A 55 -5.95 26.29 -9.87
N GLN A 56 -6.44 25.17 -9.32
CA GLN A 56 -7.80 24.68 -9.55
C GLN A 56 -8.66 24.78 -8.28
N SER A 57 -9.53 25.78 -8.25
CA SER A 57 -10.60 25.93 -7.25
C SER A 57 -11.95 25.41 -7.75
N GLY A 58 -12.97 25.41 -6.88
CA GLY A 58 -14.35 25.11 -7.28
C GLY A 58 -14.70 23.62 -7.40
N LYS A 59 -14.00 22.74 -6.68
CA LYS A 59 -14.33 21.30 -6.63
C LYS A 59 -15.67 21.08 -5.91
N SER A 60 -16.45 20.11 -6.37
CA SER A 60 -17.72 19.74 -5.74
C SER A 60 -17.51 19.18 -4.33
N LEU A 61 -18.49 19.38 -3.45
CA LEU A 61 -18.43 18.89 -2.07
C LEU A 61 -18.18 17.36 -1.98
N PRO A 62 -18.88 16.50 -2.74
CA PRO A 62 -18.62 15.06 -2.71
C PRO A 62 -17.17 14.70 -3.07
N LEU A 63 -16.60 15.40 -4.06
CA LEU A 63 -15.22 15.16 -4.50
C LEU A 63 -14.20 15.57 -3.43
N LEU A 64 -14.45 16.68 -2.74
CA LEU A 64 -13.63 17.12 -1.61
C LEU A 64 -13.69 16.14 -0.44
N VAL A 65 -14.88 15.64 -0.09
CA VAL A 65 -15.07 14.63 0.96
C VAL A 65 -14.35 13.33 0.60
N ALA A 66 -14.51 12.86 -0.63
CA ALA A 66 -13.83 11.65 -1.11
C ALA A 66 -12.30 11.79 -1.04
N GLY A 67 -11.75 12.93 -1.47
CA GLY A 67 -10.31 13.19 -1.38
C GLY A 67 -9.78 13.22 0.06
N ILE A 68 -10.52 13.84 0.98
CA ILE A 68 -10.15 13.89 2.41
C ILE A 68 -10.16 12.47 2.98
N PHE A 69 -11.19 11.69 2.67
CA PHE A 69 -11.30 10.30 3.10
C PHE A 69 -10.12 9.46 2.58
N LEU A 70 -9.80 9.54 1.30
CA LEU A 70 -8.73 8.76 0.68
C LEU A 70 -7.33 9.15 1.21
N TYR A 71 -7.04 10.45 1.36
CA TYR A 71 -5.77 10.89 1.95
C TYR A 71 -5.65 10.49 3.43
N SER A 72 -6.73 10.59 4.20
CA SER A 72 -6.74 10.16 5.60
C SER A 72 -6.53 8.65 5.72
N ALA A 73 -7.20 7.85 4.87
CA ALA A 73 -7.01 6.41 4.80
C ALA A 73 -5.56 6.04 4.41
N SER A 74 -4.96 6.76 3.45
CA SER A 74 -3.55 6.61 3.08
C SER A 74 -2.63 6.82 4.28
N LEU A 75 -2.74 7.95 4.98
CA LEU A 75 -1.93 8.23 6.19
C LEU A 75 -2.12 7.17 7.28
N LEU A 76 -3.37 6.77 7.53
CA LEU A 76 -3.68 5.77 8.54
C LEU A 76 -3.01 4.43 8.21
N PHE A 77 -3.17 3.93 6.98
CA PHE A 77 -2.55 2.68 6.56
C PHE A 77 -1.02 2.75 6.65
N PHE A 78 -0.44 3.87 6.23
CA PHE A 78 1.01 4.08 6.27
C PHE A 78 1.55 4.03 7.70
N TRP A 79 0.99 4.83 8.60
CA TRP A 79 1.47 4.90 9.99
C TRP A 79 1.15 3.62 10.76
N TRP A 80 -0.02 3.01 10.53
CA TRP A 80 -0.34 1.71 11.13
C TRP A 80 0.67 0.62 10.72
N ALA A 81 1.12 0.63 9.47
CA ALA A 81 2.15 -0.28 8.98
C ALA A 81 3.51 0.00 9.63
N ILE A 82 3.93 1.27 9.74
CA ILE A 82 5.15 1.66 10.46
C ILE A 82 5.12 1.15 11.90
N PHE A 83 4.04 1.42 12.64
CA PHE A 83 3.95 1.02 14.05
C PHE A 83 3.94 -0.50 14.22
N THR A 84 3.25 -1.22 13.34
CA THR A 84 3.21 -2.68 13.37
C THR A 84 4.61 -3.27 13.10
N ALA A 85 5.29 -2.76 12.07
CA ALA A 85 6.62 -3.24 11.70
C ALA A 85 7.68 -2.91 12.77
N LYS A 86 7.68 -1.69 13.32
CA LYS A 86 8.59 -1.30 14.42
C LYS A 86 8.38 -2.15 15.67
N LYS A 87 7.12 -2.38 16.07
CA LYS A 87 6.81 -3.22 17.24
C LYS A 87 7.38 -4.63 17.07
N LEU A 88 7.33 -5.17 15.86
CA LEU A 88 7.89 -6.47 15.55
C LEU A 88 9.43 -6.45 15.62
N ASP A 89 10.08 -5.44 15.06
CA ASP A 89 11.54 -5.29 15.13
C ASP A 89 12.05 -5.24 16.58
N PHE A 90 11.38 -4.49 17.46
CA PHE A 90 11.70 -4.46 18.89
C PHE A 90 11.47 -5.81 19.58
N ALA A 91 10.37 -6.50 19.28
CA ALA A 91 10.03 -7.79 19.89
C ALA A 91 10.96 -8.94 19.45
N PHE A 92 11.54 -8.84 18.24
CA PHE A 92 12.32 -9.90 17.61
C PHE A 92 13.79 -9.52 17.36
N SER A 93 14.32 -8.51 18.07
CA SER A 93 15.68 -7.94 17.89
C SER A 93 16.88 -8.92 17.96
N ASN A 94 16.64 -10.22 18.16
CA ASN A 94 17.63 -11.30 18.15
C ASN A 94 17.44 -12.38 17.06
N GLN A 95 16.47 -12.30 16.15
CA GLN A 95 16.27 -13.31 15.08
C GLN A 95 15.84 -12.69 13.74
N VAL A 96 16.46 -13.17 12.65
CA VAL A 96 16.14 -12.80 11.26
C VAL A 96 14.68 -13.18 10.97
N GLY A 97 13.85 -12.16 10.82
CA GLY A 97 12.44 -12.15 11.24
C GLY A 97 11.45 -13.02 10.45
N ASN A 98 10.45 -13.49 11.21
CA ASN A 98 9.23 -14.13 10.73
C ASN A 98 8.38 -13.20 9.84
N ILE A 99 7.47 -13.78 9.06
CA ILE A 99 6.53 -13.03 8.22
C ILE A 99 5.58 -12.19 9.09
N VAL A 100 5.47 -10.90 8.81
CA VAL A 100 4.52 -10.03 9.50
C VAL A 100 3.11 -10.26 8.98
N THR A 101 2.23 -10.82 9.80
CA THR A 101 0.84 -11.14 9.43
C THR A 101 -0.20 -10.42 10.31
N THR A 102 0.23 -9.48 11.15
CA THR A 102 -0.63 -8.73 12.09
C THR A 102 -0.82 -7.27 11.65
N GLY A 103 -1.68 -6.52 12.36
CA GLY A 103 -1.95 -5.12 12.03
C GLY A 103 -2.54 -4.96 10.62
N PRO A 104 -2.06 -4.03 9.79
CA PRO A 104 -2.58 -3.84 8.43
C PRO A 104 -2.17 -4.97 7.49
N PHE A 105 -1.11 -5.71 7.80
CA PHE A 105 -0.64 -6.85 7.01
C PHE A 105 -1.69 -7.99 6.98
N ARG A 106 -2.56 -8.10 7.98
CA ARG A 106 -3.67 -9.08 7.93
C ARG A 106 -4.76 -8.74 6.90
N ILE A 107 -4.82 -7.47 6.46
CA ILE A 107 -5.84 -6.97 5.54
C ILE A 107 -5.32 -7.01 4.09
N VAL A 108 -4.10 -6.49 3.90
CA VAL A 108 -3.39 -6.47 2.62
C VAL A 108 -1.93 -6.79 2.86
N ARG A 109 -1.31 -7.54 1.95
CA ARG A 109 0.09 -7.99 2.14
C ARG A 109 1.09 -6.85 2.04
N HIS A 110 0.76 -5.81 1.28
CA HIS A 110 1.63 -4.65 1.05
C HIS A 110 0.93 -3.34 1.47
N PRO A 111 0.79 -3.08 2.78
CA PRO A 111 0.04 -1.92 3.27
C PRO A 111 0.72 -0.58 2.93
N PHE A 112 2.05 -0.54 2.82
CA PHE A 112 2.76 0.66 2.34
C PHE A 112 2.41 0.99 0.89
N TYR A 113 2.54 0.03 -0.03
CA TYR A 113 2.13 0.24 -1.43
C TYR A 113 0.65 0.58 -1.55
N THR A 114 -0.21 -0.05 -0.75
CA THR A 114 -1.63 0.31 -0.67
C THR A 114 -1.83 1.77 -0.27
N SER A 115 -1.10 2.25 0.75
CA SER A 115 -1.18 3.66 1.17
C SER A 115 -0.73 4.62 0.07
N TYR A 116 0.31 4.28 -0.70
CA TYR A 116 0.80 5.10 -1.80
C TYR A 116 -0.20 5.16 -2.95
N ILE A 117 -0.77 4.01 -3.32
CA ILE A 117 -1.80 3.94 -4.35
C ILE A 117 -3.01 4.79 -3.95
N LEU A 118 -3.46 4.74 -2.69
CA LEU A 118 -4.55 5.58 -2.19
C LEU A 118 -4.24 7.08 -2.32
N SER A 119 -3.02 7.52 -2.00
CA SER A 119 -2.66 8.94 -2.13
C SER A 119 -2.63 9.39 -3.60
N TRP A 120 -2.00 8.61 -4.47
CA TRP A 120 -1.91 8.96 -5.90
C TRP A 120 -3.27 8.90 -6.59
N PHE A 121 -4.11 7.92 -6.23
CA PHE A 121 -5.48 7.80 -6.72
C PHE A 121 -6.36 8.97 -6.27
N SER A 122 -6.25 9.40 -5.01
CA SER A 122 -6.95 10.59 -4.49
C SER A 122 -6.61 11.84 -5.31
N SER A 123 -5.32 12.09 -5.59
CA SER A 123 -4.88 13.21 -6.44
C SER A 123 -5.45 13.11 -7.86
N ALA A 124 -5.37 11.94 -8.49
CA ALA A 124 -5.88 11.72 -9.83
C ALA A 124 -7.41 11.94 -9.91
N LEU A 125 -8.15 11.49 -8.89
CA LEU A 125 -9.60 11.69 -8.79
C LEU A 125 -9.97 13.16 -8.56
N LEU A 126 -9.30 13.86 -7.64
CA LEU A 126 -9.57 15.27 -7.30
C LEU A 126 -9.40 16.20 -8.50
N PHE A 127 -8.37 15.97 -9.32
CA PHE A 127 -7.99 16.86 -10.40
C PHE A 127 -8.35 16.35 -11.79
N ASN A 128 -8.71 15.07 -11.92
CA ASN A 128 -9.07 14.39 -13.17
C ASN A 128 -8.12 14.73 -14.34
N SER A 129 -6.82 14.74 -14.06
CA SER A 129 -5.79 15.09 -15.03
C SER A 129 -5.17 13.85 -15.63
N LEU A 130 -5.01 13.84 -16.96
CA LEU A 130 -4.38 12.75 -17.69
C LEU A 130 -2.97 12.43 -17.17
N ILE A 131 -2.18 13.46 -16.81
CA ILE A 131 -0.83 13.30 -16.26
C ILE A 131 -0.88 12.52 -14.94
N LEU A 132 -1.82 12.85 -14.05
CA LEU A 132 -1.97 12.18 -12.76
C LEU A 132 -2.44 10.73 -12.91
N TRP A 133 -3.31 10.43 -13.88
CA TRP A 133 -3.74 9.07 -14.19
C TRP A 133 -2.61 8.22 -14.79
N ILE A 134 -1.85 8.75 -15.75
CA ILE A 134 -0.73 8.03 -16.36
C ILE A 134 0.35 7.70 -15.33
N THR A 135 0.74 8.69 -14.53
CA THR A 135 1.73 8.49 -13.46
C THR A 135 1.23 7.50 -12.40
N LEU A 136 -0.05 7.55 -12.03
CA LEU A 136 -0.66 6.56 -11.13
C LEU A 136 -0.56 5.14 -11.70
N LEU A 137 -0.91 4.93 -12.97
CA LEU A 137 -0.85 3.61 -13.61
C LEU A 137 0.58 3.06 -13.64
N TYR A 138 1.55 3.92 -13.95
CA TYR A 138 2.96 3.56 -13.86
C TYR A 138 3.35 3.14 -12.44
N LEU A 139 2.97 3.93 -11.42
CA LEU A 139 3.30 3.64 -10.02
C LEU A 139 2.66 2.34 -9.54
N ILE A 140 1.41 2.05 -9.90
CA ILE A 140 0.75 0.77 -9.60
C ILE A 140 1.55 -0.39 -10.21
N ALA A 141 1.94 -0.30 -11.49
CA ALA A 141 2.73 -1.34 -12.13
C ALA A 141 4.10 -1.53 -11.46
N PHE A 142 4.76 -0.43 -11.11
CA PHE A 142 6.03 -0.46 -10.39
C PHE A 142 5.90 -1.13 -9.02
N TYR A 143 4.88 -0.77 -8.24
CA TYR A 143 4.62 -1.38 -6.93
C TYR A 143 4.26 -2.86 -7.04
N PHE A 144 3.48 -3.25 -8.07
CA PHE A 144 3.16 -4.65 -8.33
C PHE A 144 4.41 -5.50 -8.61
N LEU A 145 5.30 -5.01 -9.48
CA LEU A 145 6.55 -5.71 -9.78
C LEU A 145 7.49 -5.76 -8.56
N SER A 146 7.57 -4.67 -7.80
CA SER A 146 8.37 -4.61 -6.57
C SER A 146 7.84 -5.59 -5.51
N ALA A 147 6.53 -5.59 -5.27
CA ALA A 147 5.86 -6.54 -4.39
C ALA A 147 6.15 -7.98 -4.82
N ARG A 148 6.00 -8.32 -6.11
CA ARG A 148 6.32 -9.68 -6.58
C ARG A 148 7.79 -10.07 -6.36
N LYS A 149 8.72 -9.14 -6.53
CA LYS A 149 10.14 -9.39 -6.26
C LYS A 149 10.37 -9.67 -4.77
N GLU A 150 9.79 -8.87 -3.89
CA GLU A 150 9.84 -9.05 -2.43
C GLU A 150 9.24 -10.40 -2.01
N GLU A 151 8.04 -10.72 -2.49
CA GLU A 151 7.38 -12.00 -2.23
C GLU A 151 8.21 -13.19 -2.75
N GLY A 152 8.85 -13.04 -3.91
CA GLY A 152 9.72 -14.06 -4.49
C GLY A 152 10.97 -14.36 -3.66
N VAL A 153 11.48 -13.39 -2.89
CA VAL A 153 12.57 -13.61 -1.93
C VAL A 153 12.07 -14.46 -0.76
N ILE A 154 10.90 -14.16 -0.20
CA ILE A 154 10.31 -14.91 0.90
C ILE A 154 10.00 -16.35 0.48
N LEU A 155 9.45 -16.54 -0.72
CA LEU A 155 9.11 -17.85 -1.27
C LEU A 155 10.34 -18.75 -1.51
N LYS A 156 11.54 -18.18 -1.60
CA LYS A 156 12.82 -18.90 -1.69
C LYS A 156 13.51 -19.11 -0.33
N SER A 157 12.92 -18.61 0.75
CA SER A 157 13.44 -18.71 2.11
C SER A 157 12.80 -19.86 2.89
N VAL A 158 13.28 -20.09 4.12
CA VAL A 158 12.70 -21.06 5.08
C VAL A 158 11.23 -20.78 5.40
N TYR A 159 10.75 -19.55 5.19
CA TYR A 159 9.38 -19.14 5.46
C TYR A 159 8.41 -19.39 4.29
N SER A 160 8.83 -20.07 3.23
CA SER A 160 8.04 -20.27 2.01
C SER A 160 6.65 -20.86 2.27
N ASP A 161 6.55 -21.91 3.09
CA ASP A 161 5.28 -22.61 3.32
C ASP A 161 4.32 -21.81 4.21
N GLU A 162 4.84 -21.08 5.19
CA GLU A 162 4.06 -20.12 5.96
C GLU A 162 3.53 -19.00 5.04
N TYR A 163 4.39 -18.47 4.16
CA TYR A 163 4.02 -17.42 3.21
C TYR A 163 2.92 -17.88 2.24
N LYS A 164 3.02 -19.12 1.73
CA LYS A 164 2.00 -19.72 0.86
C LYS A 164 0.62 -19.76 1.53
N LYS A 165 0.55 -20.12 2.82
CA LYS A 165 -0.72 -20.10 3.59
C LYS A 165 -1.25 -18.68 3.77
N TYR A 166 -0.35 -17.71 3.98
CA TYR A 166 -0.72 -16.30 4.12
C TYR A 166 -1.30 -15.70 2.83
N ILE A 167 -0.67 -15.93 1.66
CA ILE A 167 -1.16 -15.39 0.37
C ILE A 167 -2.53 -15.94 -0.04
N GLN A 168 -2.94 -17.09 0.47
CA GLN A 168 -4.27 -17.67 0.22
C GLN A 168 -5.38 -16.85 0.89
N ASN A 169 -5.07 -16.20 2.01
CA ASN A 169 -6.07 -15.52 2.84
C ASN A 169 -6.06 -14.00 2.70
N VAL A 170 -4.93 -13.42 2.29
CA VAL A 170 -4.73 -11.97 2.27
C VAL A 170 -4.40 -11.51 0.86
N GLY A 171 -5.07 -10.46 0.36
CA GLY A 171 -4.85 -9.91 -0.97
C GLY A 171 -3.64 -8.98 -1.04
N MET A 172 -3.12 -8.70 -2.25
CA MET A 172 -1.86 -7.95 -2.41
C MET A 172 -2.00 -6.47 -1.99
N PHE A 173 -2.91 -5.74 -2.65
CA PHE A 173 -3.20 -4.32 -2.38
C PHE A 173 -4.65 -4.03 -1.99
N LEU A 174 -5.54 -5.02 -2.17
CA LEU A 174 -6.94 -4.94 -1.77
C LEU A 174 -7.29 -6.14 -0.91
N PRO A 175 -8.25 -6.00 0.04
CA PRO A 175 -8.71 -7.12 0.85
C PRO A 175 -9.22 -8.26 -0.04
N ARG A 176 -8.90 -9.49 0.32
CA ARG A 176 -9.45 -10.66 -0.36
C ARG A 176 -10.85 -10.93 0.22
N MET A 177 -11.87 -10.84 -0.62
CA MET A 177 -13.21 -11.28 -0.23
C MET A 177 -13.17 -12.81 -0.06
N LYS A 178 -13.45 -13.32 1.14
CA LYS A 178 -13.67 -14.75 1.34
C LYS A 178 -15.03 -15.08 0.72
N ASN A 179 -15.05 -15.76 -0.41
CA ASN A 179 -16.28 -16.37 -0.89
C ASN A 179 -16.69 -17.43 0.15
N GLY A 180 -17.84 -17.23 0.80
CA GLY A 180 -18.42 -18.14 1.79
C GLY A 180 -18.98 -19.43 1.17
N SER A 181 -18.27 -20.05 0.23
CA SER A 181 -18.66 -21.33 -0.37
C SER A 181 -17.79 -22.46 0.17
N ALA A 182 -18.01 -22.79 1.43
CA ALA A 182 -17.58 -24.06 2.02
C ALA A 182 -18.49 -24.44 3.18
N GLN A 183 -19.79 -24.64 2.93
CA GLN A 183 -20.65 -25.54 3.70
C GLN A 183 -21.75 -26.11 2.79
N ILE A 184 -21.43 -27.19 2.08
CA ILE A 184 -22.38 -28.29 1.94
C ILE A 184 -21.69 -29.45 2.66
N GLN A 185 -22.01 -29.57 3.95
CA GLN A 185 -21.77 -30.76 4.72
C GLN A 185 -23.14 -31.13 5.25
N ASP A 186 -23.69 -32.25 4.78
CA ASP A 186 -24.40 -33.22 5.64
C ASP A 186 -24.79 -34.48 4.83
N PRO A 187 -25.23 -35.57 5.46
CA PRO A 187 -24.45 -36.54 6.23
C PRO A 187 -24.61 -37.94 5.63
N ASP A 188 -23.66 -38.85 5.83
CA ASP A 188 -24.06 -40.26 5.93
C ASP A 188 -23.53 -40.87 7.22
N THR A 189 -24.46 -40.83 8.17
CA THR A 189 -24.43 -41.53 9.44
C THR A 189 -24.44 -43.03 9.23
N GLY A 190 -23.46 -43.72 9.81
CA GLY A 190 -23.49 -45.17 9.89
C GLY A 190 -24.76 -45.73 10.55
N LYS A 191 -25.28 -46.78 9.92
CA LYS A 191 -25.98 -47.92 10.53
C LYS A 191 -25.34 -49.15 9.86
N ARG A 192 -24.54 -49.99 10.54
CA ARG A 192 -24.98 -51.05 11.47
C ARG A 192 -26.35 -51.58 11.07
N ASP A 193 -26.36 -52.60 10.24
CA ASP A 193 -26.98 -53.90 10.52
C ASP A 193 -26.05 -55.01 10.00
#